data_AF-A0A2G2E0Q1-F1
#
_entry.id   AF-A0A2G2E0Q1-F1
#
_cell.length_a   1.000
_cell.length_b   1.000
_cell.length_c   1.000
_cell.angle_alpha   90.00
_cell.angle_beta   90.00
_cell.angle_gamma   90.00
#
_symmetry.space_group_name_H-M   'P 1'
#
loop_
_entity.id
_entity.type
_entity.pdbx_description
1 polymer ?
#
loop_
_entity_poly.entity_id
_entity_poly.type
_entity_poly.pdbx_seq_one_letter_code
_entity_poly.pdbx_strand_id
1 'polypeptide(L)'
;MTNLFKLLIVPIFVLLLSSGSATAFADSNHQASIQELTATTSETHLIMFGTLVNSFTSEMIEILNSGIPLHFSFFVELHKIEEGWPDELITSLNFQHIMSFDTLKEMYRVTIEEDNNKEQSFKSLFEAQKWINEINGAKVVELKQLIPENHYKLKVKAELFKKTLPLSLHSIFPFLSWWDIETEWHSIEFKY
;
A
#
# COMPACT_ATOMS: atom_id res chain seq x y z
N MET A 1 -91.63 2.72 -0.49
CA MET A 1 -91.66 4.14 -0.06
C MET A 1 -90.25 4.70 -0.20
N THR A 2 -90.11 5.76 -1.01
CA THR A 2 -89.08 6.84 -0.94
C THR A 2 -87.60 6.43 -0.84
N ASN A 3 -86.79 6.56 -1.89
CA ASN A 3 -86.20 7.78 -2.49
C ASN A 3 -84.89 8.24 -1.83
N LEU A 4 -83.90 8.54 -2.68
CA LEU A 4 -82.86 9.57 -2.55
C LEU A 4 -81.80 9.33 -1.44
N PHE A 5 -80.49 9.59 -1.58
CA PHE A 5 -79.81 10.67 -2.29
C PHE A 5 -78.27 10.46 -2.22
N LYS A 6 -77.57 10.91 -3.27
CA LYS A 6 -76.25 11.57 -3.29
C LYS A 6 -74.95 10.78 -3.00
N LEU A 7 -74.33 10.42 -4.12
CA LEU A 7 -72.95 10.74 -4.54
C LEU A 7 -72.35 11.99 -3.84
N LEU A 8 -71.16 11.86 -3.22
CA LEU A 8 -70.18 12.95 -3.15
C LEU A 8 -68.74 12.45 -2.80
N ILE A 9 -67.88 12.54 -3.82
CA ILE A 9 -66.47 13.00 -3.83
C ILE A 9 -65.39 12.19 -3.07
N VAL A 10 -64.47 11.68 -3.89
CA VAL A 10 -63.14 11.12 -3.64
C VAL A 10 -62.16 12.21 -3.16
N PRO A 11 -61.11 11.86 -2.40
CA PRO A 11 -59.80 12.06 -2.99
C PRO A 11 -58.91 10.81 -2.91
N ILE A 12 -58.30 10.56 -4.06
CA ILE A 12 -57.16 9.69 -4.33
C ILE A 12 -56.02 10.10 -3.40
N PHE A 13 -55.47 9.14 -2.66
CA PHE A 13 -54.17 9.30 -2.01
C PHE A 13 -53.17 8.41 -2.73
N VAL A 14 -52.50 8.99 -3.74
CA VAL A 14 -51.30 8.40 -4.36
C VAL A 14 -50.18 8.50 -3.33
N LEU A 15 -49.83 7.36 -2.74
CA LEU A 15 -48.66 7.23 -1.89
C LEU A 15 -47.48 6.81 -2.76
N LEU A 16 -46.92 7.78 -3.49
CA LEU A 16 -45.61 7.69 -4.12
C LEU A 16 -44.56 7.95 -3.03
N LEU A 17 -44.14 6.90 -2.33
CA LEU A 17 -42.87 6.93 -1.61
C LEU A 17 -41.82 6.33 -2.52
N SER A 18 -41.08 7.24 -3.13
CA SER A 18 -39.86 7.04 -3.89
C SER A 18 -38.96 6.03 -3.19
N SER A 19 -38.73 4.90 -3.86
CA SER A 19 -37.60 4.02 -3.63
C SER A 19 -36.34 4.83 -3.91
N GLY A 20 -35.87 5.55 -2.90
CA GLY A 20 -34.53 6.11 -2.87
C GLY A 20 -33.57 4.94 -2.84
N SER A 21 -33.18 4.45 -4.00
CA SER A 21 -31.99 3.63 -4.15
C SER A 21 -30.82 4.55 -3.81
N ALA A 22 -30.47 4.62 -2.51
CA ALA A 22 -29.15 5.01 -2.11
C ALA A 22 -28.21 3.99 -2.74
N THR A 23 -27.65 4.32 -3.89
CA THR A 23 -26.41 3.70 -4.35
C THR A 23 -25.39 4.09 -3.29
N ALA A 24 -25.24 3.25 -2.27
CA ALA A 24 -24.01 3.21 -1.52
C ALA A 24 -22.93 2.98 -2.58
N PHE A 25 -22.17 4.04 -2.88
CA PHE A 25 -20.89 3.87 -3.53
C PHE A 25 -20.15 2.87 -2.64
N ALA A 26 -19.97 1.66 -3.15
CA ALA A 26 -19.14 0.69 -2.50
C ALA A 26 -17.77 1.35 -2.36
N ASP A 27 -17.42 1.75 -1.14
CA ASP A 27 -16.06 2.09 -0.79
C ASP A 27 -15.30 0.77 -0.89
N SER A 28 -14.79 0.54 -2.09
CA SER A 28 -14.08 -0.67 -2.43
C SER A 28 -12.83 -0.67 -1.58
N ASN A 29 -12.85 -1.49 -0.54
CA ASN A 29 -11.79 -1.71 0.43
C ASN A 29 -10.57 -2.34 -0.29
N HIS A 30 -9.90 -1.55 -1.13
CA HIS A 30 -8.70 -1.94 -1.86
C HIS A 30 -7.53 -1.88 -0.89
N GLN A 31 -7.32 -2.97 -0.16
CA GLN A 31 -6.18 -3.10 0.74
C GLN A 31 -4.88 -3.02 -0.07
N ALA A 32 -3.91 -2.28 0.47
CA ALA A 32 -2.57 -2.20 -0.10
C ALA A 32 -1.97 -3.60 -0.22
N SER A 33 -1.24 -3.86 -1.31
CA SER A 33 -0.67 -5.18 -1.57
C SER A 33 0.59 -5.09 -2.43
N ILE A 34 1.47 -6.07 -2.29
CA ILE A 34 2.62 -6.26 -3.19
C ILE A 34 2.20 -7.21 -4.32
N GLN A 35 2.40 -6.79 -5.55
CA GLN A 35 2.17 -7.57 -6.78
C GLN A 35 3.46 -7.68 -7.59
N GLU A 36 3.45 -8.56 -8.59
CA GLU A 36 4.56 -8.76 -9.53
C GLU A 36 5.90 -9.05 -8.83
N LEU A 37 5.85 -9.64 -7.63
CA LEU A 37 7.03 -10.02 -6.86
C LEU A 37 7.80 -11.09 -7.65
N THR A 38 9.04 -10.78 -7.98
CA THR A 38 9.94 -11.70 -8.66
C THR A 38 11.36 -11.57 -8.13
N ALA A 39 12.14 -12.63 -8.30
CA ALA A 39 13.55 -12.66 -7.96
C ALA A 39 14.35 -13.18 -9.15
N THR A 40 15.52 -12.57 -9.37
CA THR A 40 16.49 -13.01 -10.37
C THR A 40 17.90 -12.89 -9.79
N THR A 41 18.90 -13.32 -10.55
CA THR A 41 20.29 -13.25 -10.14
C THR A 41 21.06 -12.27 -11.03
N SER A 42 21.99 -11.54 -10.41
CA SER A 42 23.06 -10.82 -11.10
C SER A 42 24.34 -11.66 -11.03
N GLU A 43 25.49 -11.10 -11.40
CA GLU A 43 26.78 -11.78 -11.22
C GLU A 43 27.10 -12.10 -9.76
N THR A 44 26.60 -11.28 -8.82
CA THR A 44 27.02 -11.34 -7.40
C THR A 44 25.89 -11.39 -6.40
N HIS A 45 24.68 -10.98 -6.76
CA HIS A 45 23.55 -10.85 -5.82
C HIS A 45 22.25 -11.46 -6.35
N LEU A 46 21.41 -11.93 -5.42
CA LEU A 46 19.98 -12.10 -5.63
C LEU A 46 19.32 -10.71 -5.68
N ILE A 47 18.52 -10.48 -6.72
CA ILE A 47 17.86 -9.20 -7.00
C ILE A 47 16.35 -9.40 -6.96
N MET A 48 15.67 -8.55 -6.20
CA MET A 48 14.22 -8.55 -6.06
C MET A 48 13.56 -7.41 -6.83
N PHE A 49 12.41 -7.70 -7.42
CA PHE A 49 11.49 -6.74 -7.99
C PHE A 49 10.09 -6.94 -7.42
N GLY A 50 9.30 -5.87 -7.35
CA GLY A 50 7.90 -5.95 -6.97
C GLY A 50 7.23 -4.58 -7.02
N THR A 51 5.91 -4.58 -7.11
CA THR A 51 5.12 -3.35 -7.27
C THR A 51 4.10 -3.27 -6.16
N LEU A 52 4.13 -2.17 -5.42
CA LEU A 52 3.13 -1.85 -4.42
C LEU A 52 1.90 -1.24 -5.10
N VAL A 53 0.72 -1.82 -4.85
CA VAL A 53 -0.55 -1.35 -5.41
C VAL A 53 -1.51 -0.90 -4.32
N ASN A 54 -2.47 -0.06 -4.68
CA ASN A 54 -3.50 0.49 -3.78
C ASN A 54 -2.90 1.16 -2.53
N SER A 55 -1.77 1.84 -2.70
CA SER A 55 -0.93 2.37 -1.61
C SER A 55 -1.23 3.79 -1.16
N PHE A 56 -2.18 4.47 -1.82
CA PHE A 56 -2.49 5.86 -1.53
C PHE A 56 -3.97 6.04 -1.18
N THR A 57 -4.21 6.75 -0.08
CA THR A 57 -5.52 7.28 0.28
C THR A 57 -5.59 8.77 -0.05
N SER A 58 -6.81 9.32 -0.15
CA SER A 58 -7.01 10.77 -0.32
C SER A 58 -6.35 11.57 0.81
N GLU A 59 -6.41 11.08 2.05
CA GLU A 59 -5.78 11.72 3.21
C GLU A 59 -4.25 11.79 3.07
N MET A 60 -3.61 10.72 2.60
CA MET A 60 -2.16 10.73 2.34
C MET A 60 -1.79 11.78 1.28
N ILE A 61 -2.62 11.94 0.24
CA ILE A 61 -2.39 12.94 -0.81
C ILE A 61 -2.56 14.37 -0.24
N GLU A 62 -3.54 14.61 0.63
CA GLU A 62 -3.71 15.89 1.31
C GLU A 62 -2.51 16.23 2.21
N ILE A 63 -2.04 15.26 2.99
CA ILE A 63 -0.84 15.40 3.84
C ILE A 63 0.39 15.72 2.97
N LEU A 64 0.59 14.98 1.89
CA LEU A 64 1.68 15.23 0.96
C LEU A 64 1.64 16.65 0.39
N ASN A 65 0.46 17.10 -0.06
CA ASN A 65 0.27 18.44 -0.62
C ASN A 65 0.45 19.56 0.43
N SER A 66 0.29 19.25 1.72
CA SER A 66 0.63 20.17 2.82
C SER A 66 2.14 20.32 3.06
N GLY A 67 2.97 19.57 2.33
CA GLY A 67 4.42 19.59 2.43
C GLY A 67 4.99 18.57 3.43
N ILE A 68 4.16 17.70 4.00
CA ILE A 68 4.60 16.63 4.90
C ILE A 68 4.98 15.40 4.06
N PRO A 69 6.22 14.91 4.12
CA PRO A 69 6.63 13.73 3.35
C PRO A 69 5.90 12.45 3.76
N LEU A 70 5.68 11.57 2.78
CA LEU A 70 5.21 10.21 2.97
C LEU A 70 6.40 9.24 2.96
N HIS A 71 6.40 8.28 3.87
CA HIS A 71 7.44 7.26 4.00
C HIS A 71 6.82 5.87 3.79
N PHE A 72 7.29 5.12 2.79
CA PHE A 72 6.92 3.73 2.56
C PHE A 72 8.10 2.87 2.97
N SER A 73 7.91 2.02 3.98
CA SER A 73 8.96 1.14 4.51
C SER A 73 8.73 -0.28 4.01
N PHE A 74 9.75 -0.87 3.40
CA PHE A 74 9.71 -2.23 2.90
C PHE A 74 10.55 -3.12 3.79
N PHE A 75 10.02 -4.30 4.11
CA PHE A 75 10.67 -5.33 4.92
C PHE A 75 10.79 -6.59 4.09
N VAL A 76 12.02 -7.08 3.94
CA VAL A 76 12.32 -8.25 3.13
C VAL A 76 12.98 -9.30 4.00
N GLU A 77 12.56 -10.54 3.84
CA GLU A 77 13.17 -11.70 4.47
C GLU A 77 13.45 -12.77 3.41
N LEU A 78 14.63 -13.36 3.48
CA LEU A 78 14.97 -14.55 2.69
C LEU A 78 15.19 -15.71 3.64
N HIS A 79 14.44 -16.80 3.40
CA HIS A 79 14.55 -18.03 4.17
C HIS A 79 14.99 -19.18 3.28
N LYS A 80 15.82 -20.08 3.81
CA LYS A 80 16.07 -21.40 3.22
C LYS A 80 14.99 -22.36 3.73
N ILE A 81 14.40 -23.11 2.80
CA ILE A 81 13.35 -24.10 3.10
C ILE A 81 13.97 -25.49 3.05
N GLU A 82 13.68 -26.30 4.06
CA GLU A 82 14.07 -27.71 4.11
C GLU A 82 12.92 -28.57 4.60
N GLU A 83 12.68 -29.69 3.93
CA GLU A 83 11.54 -30.55 4.26
C GLU A 83 11.69 -31.13 5.67
N GLY A 84 10.66 -30.97 6.50
CA GLY A 84 10.64 -31.47 7.87
C GLY A 84 11.38 -30.59 8.90
N TRP A 85 11.90 -29.42 8.49
CA TRP A 85 12.54 -28.46 9.39
C TRP A 85 11.88 -27.08 9.29
N PRO A 86 11.93 -26.26 10.35
CA PRO A 86 11.54 -24.86 10.26
C PRO A 86 12.40 -24.09 9.25
N ASP A 87 11.77 -23.18 8.51
CA ASP A 87 12.45 -22.25 7.60
C ASP A 87 13.61 -21.52 8.33
N GLU A 88 14.79 -21.53 7.72
CA GLU A 88 16.00 -20.89 8.25
C GLU A 88 16.14 -19.48 7.67
N LEU A 89 16.09 -18.44 8.51
CA LEU A 89 16.32 -17.06 8.06
C LEU A 89 17.77 -16.87 7.62
N ILE A 90 17.98 -16.61 6.33
CA ILE A 90 19.29 -16.34 5.74
C ILE A 90 19.65 -14.85 5.88
N THR A 91 18.72 -13.97 5.55
CA THR A 91 18.91 -12.52 5.70
C THR A 91 17.59 -11.79 5.86
N SER A 92 17.65 -10.62 6.49
CA SER A 92 16.58 -9.64 6.52
C SER A 92 17.15 -8.26 6.24
N LEU A 93 16.41 -7.47 5.47
CA LEU A 93 16.75 -6.09 5.19
C LEU A 93 15.49 -5.23 5.17
N ASN A 94 15.70 -3.94 5.38
CA ASN A 94 14.68 -2.92 5.25
C ASN A 94 15.24 -1.74 4.46
N PHE A 95 14.35 -1.07 3.74
CA PHE A 95 14.64 0.16 3.00
C PHE A 95 13.36 0.99 2.87
N GLN A 96 13.54 2.27 2.57
CA GLN A 96 12.44 3.21 2.44
C GLN A 96 12.39 3.87 1.07
N HIS A 97 11.16 4.08 0.60
CA HIS A 97 10.90 5.07 -0.42
C HIS A 97 10.19 6.28 0.23
N ILE A 98 10.62 7.49 -0.13
CA ILE A 98 10.12 8.74 0.45
C ILE A 98 9.56 9.60 -0.66
N MET A 99 8.35 10.15 -0.49
CA MET A 99 7.78 11.15 -1.39
C MET A 99 7.49 12.44 -0.65
N SER A 100 7.88 13.57 -1.24
CA SER A 100 7.60 14.91 -0.75
C SER A 100 7.07 15.80 -1.87
N PHE A 101 6.36 16.86 -1.52
CA PHE A 101 5.89 17.87 -2.45
C PHE A 101 6.55 19.21 -2.15
N ASP A 102 7.31 19.75 -3.11
CA ASP A 102 7.92 21.08 -3.05
C ASP A 102 6.86 22.11 -3.48
N THR A 103 6.24 22.76 -2.50
CA THR A 103 5.15 23.74 -2.74
C THR A 103 5.61 25.00 -3.46
N LEU A 104 6.91 25.32 -3.43
CA LEU A 104 7.45 26.49 -4.13
C LEU A 104 7.67 26.20 -5.61
N LYS A 105 8.08 24.97 -5.94
CA LYS A 105 8.34 24.54 -7.31
C LYS A 105 7.15 23.81 -7.95
N GLU A 106 6.16 23.43 -7.16
CA GLU A 106 5.01 22.61 -7.54
C GLU A 106 5.45 21.27 -8.16
N MET A 107 6.42 20.61 -7.50
CA MET A 107 7.02 19.36 -7.97
C MET A 107 7.00 18.30 -6.87
N TYR A 108 6.67 17.07 -7.24
CA TYR A 108 6.88 15.90 -6.40
C TYR A 108 8.35 15.50 -6.47
N ARG A 109 8.92 15.12 -5.33
CA ARG A 109 10.27 14.56 -5.21
C ARG A 109 10.16 13.22 -4.52
N VAL A 110 10.76 12.21 -5.13
CA VAL A 110 10.79 10.86 -4.58
C VAL A 110 12.25 10.46 -4.36
N THR A 111 12.51 9.69 -3.32
CA THR A 111 13.83 9.13 -2.97
C THR A 111 13.69 7.62 -2.77
N ILE A 112 14.57 6.83 -3.38
CA ILE A 112 14.60 5.37 -3.34
C ILE A 112 15.90 4.94 -2.64
N GLU A 113 15.81 4.46 -1.40
CA GLU A 113 16.97 4.22 -0.54
C GLU A 113 17.90 3.12 -1.08
N GLU A 114 17.34 1.99 -1.48
CA GLU A 114 18.07 0.80 -1.95
C GLU A 114 18.74 0.99 -3.32
N ASP A 115 18.36 2.02 -4.07
CA ASP A 115 19.04 2.49 -5.28
C ASP A 115 20.00 3.66 -4.95
N ASN A 116 20.79 3.54 -3.87
CA ASN A 116 21.76 4.54 -3.42
C ASN A 116 21.16 5.92 -3.14
N ASN A 117 19.98 5.97 -2.51
CA ASN A 117 19.21 7.21 -2.29
C ASN A 117 18.94 7.99 -3.57
N LYS A 118 18.70 7.27 -4.68
CA LYS A 118 18.37 7.90 -5.96
C LYS A 118 17.15 8.76 -5.82
N GLU A 119 17.24 9.95 -6.36
CA GLU A 119 16.20 10.97 -6.26
C GLU A 119 15.75 11.42 -7.64
N GLN A 120 14.44 11.56 -7.82
CA GLN A 120 13.85 12.05 -9.05
C GLN A 120 12.67 12.98 -8.73
N SER A 121 12.52 14.03 -9.54
CA SER A 121 11.39 14.96 -9.44
C SER A 121 10.40 14.78 -10.59
N PHE A 122 9.11 14.94 -10.29
CA PHE A 122 7.99 14.76 -11.21
C PHE A 122 7.00 15.93 -11.10
N LYS A 123 6.40 16.33 -12.23
CA LYS A 123 5.28 17.29 -12.23
C LYS A 123 3.94 16.61 -11.89
N SER A 124 3.80 15.35 -12.29
CA SER A 124 2.57 14.59 -12.14
C SER A 124 2.62 13.74 -10.87
N LEU A 125 1.56 13.83 -10.06
CA LEU A 125 1.35 12.93 -8.92
C LEU A 125 1.37 11.47 -9.38
N PHE A 126 0.71 11.18 -10.51
CA PHE A 126 0.62 9.82 -11.04
C PHE A 126 1.99 9.23 -11.40
N GLU A 127 2.88 10.02 -12.01
CA GLU A 127 4.24 9.56 -12.32
C GLU A 127 5.07 9.34 -11.05
N ALA A 128 4.93 10.24 -10.07
CA ALA A 128 5.58 10.10 -8.78
C ALA A 128 5.08 8.84 -8.04
N GLN A 129 3.76 8.60 -8.04
CA GLN A 129 3.12 7.42 -7.46
C GLN A 129 3.60 6.14 -8.13
N LYS A 130 3.71 6.13 -9.47
CA LYS A 130 4.30 4.98 -10.16
C LYS A 130 5.71 4.72 -9.66
N TRP A 131 6.55 5.75 -9.54
CA TRP A 131 7.95 5.55 -9.21
C TRP A 131 8.20 5.15 -7.75
N ILE A 132 7.46 5.73 -6.78
CA ILE A 132 7.58 5.32 -5.36
C ILE A 132 7.06 3.90 -5.10
N ASN A 133 6.17 3.38 -5.94
CA ASN A 133 5.56 2.06 -5.72
C ASN A 133 6.42 0.91 -6.24
N GLU A 134 7.47 1.19 -7.01
CA GLU A 134 8.27 0.16 -7.68
C GLU A 134 9.51 -0.16 -6.86
N ILE A 135 9.65 -1.42 -6.44
CA ILE A 135 10.92 -2.00 -6.02
C ILE A 135 11.60 -2.49 -7.28
N ASN A 136 12.61 -1.76 -7.76
CA ASN A 136 13.21 -2.03 -9.06
C ASN A 136 14.69 -2.43 -8.93
N GLY A 137 14.93 -3.64 -8.45
CA GLY A 137 16.27 -4.22 -8.41
C GLY A 137 16.95 -4.16 -7.04
N ALA A 138 16.20 -4.37 -5.96
CA ALA A 138 16.75 -4.41 -4.61
C ALA A 138 17.71 -5.60 -4.45
N LYS A 139 18.94 -5.34 -3.98
CA LYS A 139 19.93 -6.38 -3.68
C LYS A 139 19.59 -7.05 -2.36
N VAL A 140 19.21 -8.32 -2.41
CA VAL A 140 18.75 -9.06 -1.21
C VAL A 140 19.91 -9.68 -0.45
N VAL A 141 20.73 -10.46 -1.15
CA VAL A 141 21.85 -11.19 -0.55
C VAL A 141 22.92 -11.44 -1.60
N GLU A 142 24.18 -11.53 -1.18
CA GLU A 142 25.24 -12.02 -2.06
C GLU A 142 25.03 -13.52 -2.36
N LEU A 143 25.17 -13.91 -3.63
CA LEU A 143 24.95 -15.28 -4.09
C LEU A 143 25.86 -16.31 -3.41
N LYS A 144 27.06 -15.89 -2.97
CA LYS A 144 28.01 -16.75 -2.23
C LYS A 144 27.46 -17.26 -0.88
N GLN A 145 26.41 -16.61 -0.37
CA GLN A 145 25.74 -17.00 0.88
C GLN A 145 24.64 -18.03 0.63
N LEU A 146 24.26 -18.24 -0.64
CA LEU A 146 23.29 -19.24 -1.03
C LEU A 146 23.99 -20.55 -1.39
N ILE A 147 23.41 -21.65 -0.93
CA ILE A 147 23.83 -23.00 -1.29
C ILE A 147 23.09 -23.38 -2.59
N PRO A 148 23.81 -23.80 -3.65
CA PRO A 148 23.19 -24.27 -4.89
C PRO A 148 22.30 -25.49 -4.70
N GLU A 149 21.34 -25.67 -5.61
CA GLU A 149 20.31 -26.71 -5.63
C GLU A 149 19.37 -26.74 -4.39
N ASN A 150 19.27 -25.63 -3.64
CA ASN A 150 18.40 -25.52 -2.47
C ASN A 150 17.16 -24.66 -2.74
N HIS A 151 16.12 -24.84 -1.91
CA HIS A 151 14.87 -24.09 -2.00
C HIS A 151 14.89 -22.89 -1.06
N TYR A 152 14.36 -21.77 -1.53
CA TYR A 152 14.30 -20.52 -0.78
C TYR A 152 12.93 -19.89 -0.88
N LYS A 153 12.53 -19.19 0.19
CA LYS A 153 11.33 -18.36 0.28
C LYS A 153 11.74 -16.90 0.44
N LEU A 154 11.42 -16.07 -0.54
CA LEU A 154 11.55 -14.63 -0.44
C LEU A 154 10.21 -14.05 -0.01
N LYS A 155 10.21 -13.28 1.08
CA LYS A 155 9.03 -12.61 1.63
C LYS A 155 9.24 -11.11 1.62
N VAL A 156 8.21 -10.36 1.32
CA VAL A 156 8.19 -8.91 1.41
C VAL A 156 6.87 -8.43 1.98
N LYS A 157 6.92 -7.40 2.83
CA LYS A 157 5.75 -6.59 3.21
C LYS A 157 6.11 -5.11 3.16
N ALA A 158 5.09 -4.25 3.08
CA ALA A 158 5.26 -2.81 3.17
C ALA A 158 4.40 -2.22 4.29
N GLU A 159 4.96 -1.26 5.02
CA GLU A 159 4.25 -0.39 5.95
C GLU A 159 4.22 1.01 5.35
N LEU A 160 3.01 1.52 5.10
CA LEU A 160 2.77 2.78 4.42
C LEU A 160 2.46 3.85 5.44
N PHE A 161 3.22 4.93 5.39
CA PHE A 161 2.94 6.17 6.09
C PHE A 161 2.62 5.99 7.59
N LYS A 162 3.66 5.65 8.37
CA LYS A 162 3.56 5.69 9.83
C LYS A 162 3.71 7.13 10.30
N LYS A 163 2.68 7.70 10.92
CA LYS A 163 2.78 9.02 11.54
C LYS A 163 3.78 8.93 12.70
N THR A 164 5.02 9.34 12.48
CA THR A 164 6.02 9.47 13.54
C THR A 164 5.60 10.62 14.44
N LEU A 165 4.94 10.27 15.54
CA LEU A 165 4.92 11.18 16.69
C LEU A 165 6.37 11.44 17.10
N PRO A 166 6.80 12.69 17.22
CA PRO A 166 8.02 12.99 17.95
C PRO A 166 7.93 12.35 19.34
N LEU A 167 9.01 11.69 19.80
CA LEU A 167 9.07 10.92 21.04
C LEU A 167 8.69 11.70 22.32
N SER A 168 8.45 13.00 22.22
CA SER A 168 8.01 13.89 23.30
C SER A 168 6.49 13.87 23.58
N LEU A 169 5.67 13.10 22.86
CA LEU A 169 4.19 13.11 23.02
C LEU A 169 3.52 11.73 23.17
N HIS A 170 4.19 10.75 23.77
CA HIS A 170 3.62 9.41 24.02
C HIS A 170 2.40 9.35 24.97
N SER A 171 1.90 10.47 25.52
CA SER A 171 0.94 10.43 26.64
C SER A 171 -0.39 11.18 26.46
N ILE A 172 -0.77 11.64 25.27
CA ILE A 172 -1.95 12.54 25.14
C ILE A 172 -3.04 12.10 24.12
N PHE A 173 -2.80 11.13 23.23
CA PHE A 173 -3.75 10.85 22.14
C PHE A 173 -4.23 9.39 22.10
N PRO A 174 -5.45 9.06 22.58
CA PRO A 174 -6.03 7.72 22.47
C PRO A 174 -6.59 7.39 21.07
N PHE A 175 -6.29 8.20 20.04
CA PHE A 175 -6.80 8.08 18.66
C PHE A 175 -5.71 7.74 17.63
N LEU A 176 -4.53 7.31 18.08
CA LEU A 176 -3.35 7.07 17.24
C LEU A 176 -3.39 5.77 16.43
N SER A 177 -4.45 4.99 16.56
CA SER A 177 -4.54 3.62 16.06
C SER A 177 -5.10 3.48 14.65
N TRP A 178 -5.34 4.57 13.90
CA TRP A 178 -6.22 4.53 12.71
C TRP A 178 -5.54 4.83 11.36
N TRP A 179 -4.24 4.56 11.21
CA TRP A 179 -3.57 4.74 9.91
C TRP A 179 -2.31 3.88 9.70
N ASP A 180 -2.18 2.75 10.41
CA ASP A 180 -1.15 1.76 10.08
C ASP A 180 -1.59 0.98 8.81
N ILE A 181 -1.50 1.62 7.64
CA ILE A 181 -1.75 0.95 6.37
C ILE A 181 -0.55 0.06 6.09
N GLU A 182 -0.70 -1.24 6.27
CA GLU A 182 0.32 -2.22 5.91
C GLU A 182 -0.23 -3.25 4.93
N THR A 183 0.69 -3.85 4.18
CA THR A 183 0.39 -5.03 3.39
C THR A 183 0.59 -6.28 4.23
N GLU A 184 -0.17 -7.32 3.93
CA GLU A 184 0.22 -8.67 4.34
C GLU A 184 1.58 -9.06 3.75
N TRP A 185 2.22 -10.07 4.33
CA TRP A 185 3.41 -10.68 3.73
C TRP A 185 3.05 -11.33 2.40
N HIS A 186 3.76 -10.93 1.35
CA HIS A 186 3.72 -11.59 0.05
C HIS A 186 5.01 -12.39 -0.15
N SER A 187 4.93 -13.54 -0.81
CA SER A 187 6.09 -14.41 -0.96
C SER A 187 6.15 -15.17 -2.26
N ILE A 188 7.36 -15.45 -2.72
CA ILE A 188 7.66 -16.39 -3.79
C ILE A 188 8.65 -17.45 -3.29
N GLU A 189 8.58 -18.63 -3.87
CA GLU A 189 9.54 -19.70 -3.65
C GLU A 189 10.31 -19.96 -4.94
N PHE A 190 11.61 -20.23 -4.81
CA PHE A 190 12.47 -20.55 -5.94
C PHE A 190 13.58 -21.49 -5.53
N LYS A 191 14.21 -22.11 -6.53
CA LYS A 191 15.41 -22.92 -6.37
C LYS A 191 16.61 -22.13 -6.88
N TYR A 192 17.70 -22.12 -6.12
CA TYR A 192 19.00 -21.57 -6.50
C TYR A 192 20.04 -22.66 -6.38
#